data_AF-A0A067D525-F1
#
_entry.id   AF-A0A067D525-F1
#
_cell.length_a   1.000
_cell.length_b   1.000
_cell.length_c   1.000
_cell.angle_alpha   90.00
_cell.angle_beta   90.00
_cell.angle_gamma   90.00
#
_symmetry.space_group_name_H-M   'P 1'
#
loop_
_entity.id
_entity.type
_entity.pdbx_description
1 polymer ?
#
loop_
_entity_poly.entity_id
_entity_poly.type
_entity_poly.pdbx_seq_one_letter_code
_entity_poly.pdbx_strand_id
1 'polypeptide(L)'
;MGNLISTFLPADLFDRTSNCVGEQAKYVWGLEKNLRVLETELHKLTRARADLKTKVEIEEQRPRTRRTNQVAGWLEDVQKLETEYTELERDRAQEMDRLCLGGLCSKNFVS
;
A
#
# COMPACT_ATOMS: atom_id res chain seq x y z
N MET A 1 51.86 3.04 8.52
CA MET A 1 51.68 3.18 7.06
C MET A 1 50.22 2.90 6.74
N GLY A 2 49.37 3.92 6.88
CA GLY A 2 47.95 3.82 6.58
C GLY A 2 47.70 4.26 5.15
N ASN A 3 47.08 3.41 4.35
CA ASN A 3 46.55 3.77 3.05
C ASN A 3 45.02 3.80 3.17
N LEU A 4 44.45 5.00 3.25
CA LEU A 4 43.01 5.21 3.13
C LEU A 4 42.69 5.20 1.64
N ILE A 5 42.16 4.07 1.16
CA ILE A 5 41.54 4.02 -0.16
C ILE A 5 40.27 4.85 -0.08
N SER A 6 40.38 6.15 -0.36
CA SER A 6 39.24 7.02 -0.54
C SER A 6 38.87 7.03 -2.00
N THR A 7 37.91 6.19 -2.39
CA THR A 7 37.19 6.34 -3.66
C THR A 7 36.26 7.54 -3.54
N PHE A 8 36.81 8.75 -3.63
CA PHE A 8 36.02 9.95 -3.81
C PHE A 8 35.42 9.91 -5.22
N LEU A 9 34.13 9.61 -5.30
CA LEU A 9 33.35 9.84 -6.51
C LEU A 9 33.50 11.32 -6.89
N PRO A 10 33.79 11.67 -8.16
CA PRO A 10 33.93 13.06 -8.57
C PRO A 10 32.60 13.79 -8.36
N ALA A 11 32.67 15.10 -8.08
CA ALA A 11 31.54 15.87 -7.57
C ALA A 11 30.30 15.85 -8.49
N ASP A 12 30.50 15.73 -9.80
CA ASP A 12 29.47 15.57 -10.83
C ASP A 12 28.73 14.22 -10.73
N LEU A 13 29.46 13.14 -10.45
CA LEU A 13 28.91 11.82 -10.15
C LEU A 13 28.20 11.81 -8.80
N PHE A 14 28.73 12.50 -7.79
CA PHE A 14 28.06 12.65 -6.49
C PHE A 14 26.75 13.43 -6.59
N ASP A 15 26.72 14.55 -7.33
CA ASP A 15 25.53 15.39 -7.49
C ASP A 15 24.45 14.69 -8.35
N ARG A 16 24.86 13.90 -9.34
CA ARG A 16 23.95 13.10 -10.15
C ARG A 16 23.37 11.92 -9.36
N THR A 17 24.20 11.24 -8.57
CA THR A 17 23.76 10.12 -7.73
C THR A 17 22.90 10.59 -6.56
N SER A 18 23.23 11.73 -5.93
CA SER A 18 22.42 12.33 -4.85
C SER A 18 21.04 12.76 -5.36
N ASN A 19 20.96 13.40 -6.53
CA ASN A 19 19.69 13.77 -7.15
C ASN A 19 18.87 12.54 -7.55
N CYS A 20 19.49 11.52 -8.15
CA CYS A 20 18.80 10.27 -8.46
C CYS A 20 18.23 9.59 -7.20
N VAL A 21 19.00 9.53 -6.12
CA VAL A 21 18.56 8.95 -4.84
C VAL A 21 17.45 9.82 -4.22
N GLY A 22 17.56 11.14 -4.30
CA GLY A 22 16.55 12.08 -3.79
C GLY A 22 15.19 11.96 -4.49
N GLU A 23 15.18 11.84 -5.82
CA GLU A 23 13.93 11.65 -6.59
C GLU A 23 13.30 10.28 -6.34
N GLN A 24 14.12 9.23 -6.23
CA GLN A 24 13.63 7.90 -5.82
C GLN A 24 13.00 7.91 -4.42
N ALA A 25 13.63 8.59 -3.46
CA ALA A 25 13.10 8.72 -2.10
C ALA A 25 11.76 9.47 -2.06
N LYS A 26 11.62 10.56 -2.83
CA LYS A 26 10.33 11.29 -2.94
C LYS A 26 9.23 10.40 -3.52
N TYR A 27 9.55 9.63 -4.55
CA TYR A 27 8.60 8.71 -5.17
C TYR A 27 8.13 7.62 -4.20
N VAL A 28 9.06 6.96 -3.50
CA VAL A 28 8.74 5.95 -2.47
C VAL A 28 7.88 6.54 -1.36
N TRP A 29 8.22 7.72 -0.86
CA TRP A 29 7.44 8.40 0.17
C TRP A 29 6.02 8.75 -0.31
N GLY A 30 5.88 9.18 -1.56
CA GLY A 30 4.58 9.41 -2.19
C GLY A 30 3.72 8.15 -2.27
N LEU A 31 4.34 7.02 -2.66
CA LEU A 31 3.66 5.71 -2.67
C LEU A 31 3.22 5.29 -1.26
N GLU A 32 4.07 5.43 -0.25
CA GLU A 32 3.70 5.09 1.14
C GLU A 32 2.51 5.93 1.64
N LYS A 33 2.50 7.23 1.32
CA LYS A 33 1.37 8.09 1.66
C LYS A 33 0.08 7.62 0.97
N ASN A 34 0.14 7.27 -0.31
CA ASN A 34 -1.01 6.76 -1.05
C ASN A 34 -1.51 5.44 -0.47
N LEU A 35 -0.60 4.54 -0.08
CA LEU A 35 -0.94 3.25 0.54
C LEU A 35 -1.66 3.43 1.89
N ARG A 36 -1.21 4.37 2.74
CA ARG A 36 -1.91 4.70 4.00
C ARG A 36 -3.32 5.25 3.79
N VAL A 37 -3.50 6.11 2.78
CA VAL A 37 -4.82 6.62 2.42
C VAL A 37 -5.71 5.48 1.92
N LEU A 38 -5.18 4.63 1.04
CA LEU A 38 -5.90 3.48 0.50
C LEU A 38 -6.31 2.50 1.62
N GLU A 39 -5.42 2.20 2.56
CA GLU A 39 -5.72 1.38 3.75
C GLU A 39 -6.91 1.94 4.54
N THR A 40 -6.90 3.25 4.76
CA THR A 40 -7.93 3.94 5.55
C THR A 40 -9.28 3.87 4.84
N GLU A 41 -9.32 4.12 3.53
CA GLU A 41 -10.56 4.05 2.75
C GLU A 41 -11.08 2.62 2.62
N LEU A 42 -10.19 1.63 2.44
CA LEU A 42 -10.58 0.23 2.42
C LEU A 42 -11.21 -0.19 3.75
N HIS A 43 -10.61 0.17 4.88
CA HIS A 43 -11.19 -0.10 6.20
C HIS A 43 -12.58 0.53 6.40
N LYS A 44 -12.86 1.67 5.78
CA LYS A 44 -14.22 2.26 5.79
C LYS A 44 -15.18 1.41 4.94
N LEU A 45 -14.75 0.99 3.75
CA LEU A 45 -15.54 0.13 2.86
C LEU A 45 -15.82 -1.24 3.49
N THR A 46 -14.84 -1.88 4.12
CA THR A 46 -14.99 -3.16 4.82
C THR A 46 -16.05 -3.08 5.92
N ARG A 47 -16.03 -2.01 6.72
CA ARG A 47 -17.05 -1.77 7.76
C ARG A 47 -18.42 -1.55 7.15
N ALA A 48 -18.52 -0.69 6.14
CA ALA A 48 -19.78 -0.45 5.44
C ALA A 48 -20.34 -1.74 4.80
N ARG A 49 -19.47 -2.60 4.27
CA ARG A 49 -19.84 -3.90 3.71
C ARG A 49 -20.35 -4.85 4.77
N ALA A 50 -19.68 -4.95 5.92
CA ALA A 50 -20.13 -5.79 7.03
C ALA A 50 -21.52 -5.35 7.55
N ASP A 51 -21.71 -4.03 7.72
CA ASP A 51 -22.98 -3.46 8.15
C ASP A 51 -24.10 -3.71 7.14
N LEU A 52 -23.82 -3.47 5.84
CA LEU A 52 -24.82 -3.68 4.79
C LEU A 52 -25.16 -5.17 4.64
N LYS A 53 -24.16 -6.05 4.67
CA LYS A 53 -24.37 -7.49 4.61
C LYS A 53 -25.31 -7.96 5.71
N THR A 54 -25.07 -7.54 6.95
CA THR A 54 -25.92 -7.86 8.10
C THR A 54 -27.35 -7.34 7.91
N LYS A 55 -27.51 -6.08 7.47
CA LYS A 55 -28.84 -5.49 7.21
C LYS A 55 -29.60 -6.24 6.12
N VAL A 56 -28.91 -6.61 5.04
CA VAL A 56 -29.53 -7.31 3.93
C VAL A 56 -29.92 -8.72 4.36
N GLU A 57 -29.08 -9.43 5.10
CA GLU A 57 -29.41 -10.75 5.67
C GLU A 57 -30.65 -10.69 6.58
N ILE A 58 -30.80 -9.64 7.39
CA ILE A 58 -32.02 -9.43 8.21
C ILE A 58 -33.25 -9.19 7.33
N GLU A 59 -33.14 -8.33 6.33
CA GLU A 59 -34.27 -8.02 5.43
C GLU A 59 -34.68 -9.23 4.57
N GLU A 60 -33.71 -10.07 4.18
CA GLU A 60 -33.94 -11.32 3.43
C GLU A 60 -34.64 -12.41 4.27
N GLN A 61 -34.71 -12.28 5.59
CA GLN A 61 -35.54 -13.17 6.43
C GLN A 61 -37.05 -12.92 6.22
N ARG A 62 -37.45 -11.76 5.67
CA ARG A 62 -38.86 -11.46 5.40
C ARG A 62 -39.36 -12.24 4.18
N PRO A 63 -40.59 -12.78 4.21
CA PRO A 63 -41.14 -13.49 3.06
C PRO A 63 -41.17 -12.61 1.81
N ARG A 64 -40.72 -13.18 0.68
CA ARG A 64 -40.67 -12.54 -0.65
C ARG A 64 -39.68 -11.37 -0.79
N THR A 65 -38.84 -11.11 0.20
CA THR A 65 -37.72 -10.17 0.05
C THR A 65 -36.49 -10.92 -0.47
N ARG A 66 -35.77 -10.31 -1.42
CA ARG A 66 -34.50 -10.80 -1.92
C ARG A 66 -33.57 -9.62 -2.16
N ARG A 67 -32.28 -9.81 -1.96
CA ARG A 67 -31.25 -8.86 -2.37
C ARG A 67 -31.34 -8.57 -3.86
N THR A 68 -31.14 -7.31 -4.23
CA THR A 68 -31.05 -6.89 -5.62
C THR A 68 -29.68 -7.26 -6.20
N ASN A 69 -29.60 -7.44 -7.52
CA ASN A 69 -28.31 -7.70 -8.18
C ASN A 69 -27.29 -6.58 -7.96
N GLN A 70 -27.73 -5.33 -7.78
CA GLN A 70 -26.85 -4.21 -7.45
C GLN A 70 -26.20 -4.38 -6.07
N VAL A 71 -26.99 -4.77 -5.07
CA VAL A 71 -26.47 -5.00 -3.71
C VAL A 71 -25.57 -6.23 -3.68
N ALA A 72 -25.92 -7.29 -4.42
CA ALA A 72 -25.07 -8.47 -4.56
C ALA A 72 -23.72 -8.10 -5.19
N GLY A 73 -23.73 -7.43 -6.35
CA GLY A 73 -22.53 -7.00 -7.05
C GLY A 73 -21.67 -6.07 -6.20
N TRP A 74 -22.26 -5.09 -5.51
CA TRP A 74 -21.50 -4.18 -4.65
C TRP A 74 -20.78 -4.91 -3.49
N LEU A 75 -21.44 -5.90 -2.88
CA LEU A 75 -20.80 -6.70 -1.82
C LEU A 75 -19.62 -7.54 -2.36
N GLU A 76 -19.78 -8.10 -3.57
CA GLU A 76 -18.72 -8.86 -4.27
C GLU A 76 -17.56 -7.95 -4.68
N ASP A 77 -17.83 -6.77 -5.24
CA ASP A 77 -16.82 -5.79 -5.65
C ASP A 77 -15.95 -5.35 -4.47
N VAL A 78 -16.56 -5.05 -3.31
CA VAL A 78 -15.79 -4.69 -2.11
C VAL A 78 -14.98 -5.88 -1.59
N GLN A 79 -15.48 -7.11 -1.70
CA GLN A 79 -14.70 -8.30 -1.37
C GLN A 79 -13.51 -8.54 -2.29
N LYS A 80 -13.68 -8.25 -3.58
CA LYS A 80 -12.58 -8.28 -4.54
C LYS A 80 -11.52 -7.24 -4.19
N LEU A 81 -11.93 -6.00 -3.90
CA LEU A 81 -11.02 -4.92 -3.50
C LEU A 81 -10.18 -5.26 -2.26
N GLU A 82 -10.78 -5.92 -1.25
CA GLU A 82 -10.02 -6.38 -0.08
C GLU A 82 -8.99 -7.45 -0.42
N THR A 83 -9.31 -8.33 -1.35
CA THR A 83 -8.39 -9.38 -1.82
C THR A 83 -7.22 -8.73 -2.59
N GLU A 84 -7.51 -7.83 -3.52
CA GLU A 84 -6.51 -7.07 -4.27
C GLU A 84 -5.61 -6.25 -3.34
N TYR A 85 -6.17 -5.66 -2.28
CA TYR A 85 -5.37 -4.95 -1.30
C TYR A 85 -4.44 -5.87 -0.49
N THR A 86 -4.88 -7.07 -0.16
CA THR A 86 -4.04 -8.07 0.51
C THR A 86 -2.83 -8.46 -0.35
N GLU A 87 -3.03 -8.58 -1.67
CA GLU A 87 -1.95 -8.78 -2.63
C GLU A 87 -1.01 -7.58 -2.69
N LEU A 88 -1.56 -6.36 -2.73
CA LEU A 88 -0.80 -5.12 -2.71
C LEU A 88 0.06 -4.97 -1.44
N GLU A 89 -0.45 -5.36 -0.27
CA GLU A 89 0.32 -5.36 0.98
C GLU A 89 1.50 -6.35 0.93
N ARG A 90 1.30 -7.51 0.30
CA ARG A 90 2.35 -8.51 0.08
C ARG A 90 3.44 -7.95 -0.82
N ASP A 91 3.06 -7.33 -1.93
CA ASP A 91 3.98 -6.70 -2.87
C ASP A 91 4.75 -5.56 -2.20
N ARG A 92 4.06 -4.74 -1.41
CA ARG A 92 4.71 -3.70 -0.59
C ARG A 92 5.77 -4.30 0.32
N ALA A 93 5.46 -5.37 1.05
CA ALA A 93 6.40 -6.01 1.97
C ALA A 93 7.63 -6.56 1.22
N GLN A 94 7.43 -7.18 0.06
CA GLN A 94 8.50 -7.71 -0.78
C GLN A 94 9.40 -6.60 -1.33
N GLU A 95 8.83 -5.51 -1.84
CA GLU A 95 9.62 -4.38 -2.36
C GLU A 95 10.37 -3.65 -1.24
N MET A 96 9.79 -3.53 -0.04
CA MET A 96 10.49 -2.98 1.12
C MET A 96 11.70 -3.84 1.51
N ASP A 97 11.55 -5.17 1.52
CA ASP A 97 12.68 -6.08 1.80
C ASP A 97 13.77 -5.96 0.73
N ARG A 98 13.39 -5.88 -0.54
CA ARG A 98 14.33 -5.67 -1.65
C ARG A 98 15.11 -4.36 -1.52
N LEU A 99 14.43 -3.27 -1.17
CA LEU A 99 15.07 -1.97 -0.93
C LEU A 99 16.02 -2.02 0.28
N CYS A 100 15.70 -2.83 1.30
CA CYS A 100 16.60 -3.07 2.43
C CYS A 100 17.88 -3.80 2.02
N LEU A 101 17.76 -4.85 1.21
CA LEU A 101 18.90 -5.60 0.69
C LEU A 101 19.80 -4.74 -0.23
N GLY A 102 19.23 -3.73 -0.89
CA GLY A 102 19.96 -2.74 -1.69
C GLY A 102 20.70 -1.65 -0.92
N GLY A 103 20.70 -1.69 0.42
CA GLY A 103 21.38 -0.69 1.26
C GLY A 103 20.64 0.64 1.43
N LEU A 104 19.38 0.72 0.96
CA LEU A 104 18.55 1.94 1.01
C LEU A 104 17.65 2.01 2.25
N CYS A 105 17.65 0.98 3.11
CA CYS A 105 16.84 1.00 4.32
C CYS A 105 17.40 1.94 5.38
N SER A 106 16.90 3.18 5.35
CA SER A 106 16.89 4.04 6.53
C SER A 106 15.83 3.53 7.49
N LYS A 107 16.21 3.23 8.73
CA LYS A 107 15.35 2.73 9.82
C LYS A 107 14.21 3.69 10.25
N ASN A 108 13.92 4.75 9.51
CA ASN A 108 13.01 5.82 9.92
C ASN A 108 11.98 6.12 8.83
N PHE A 109 10.99 5.25 8.66
CA PHE A 109 9.71 5.60 8.04
C PHE A 109 8.54 5.50 9.04
N VAL A 110 8.85 5.70 10.33
CA VAL A 110 7.85 5.93 11.37
C VAL A 110 8.08 7.34 11.90
N SER A 111 7.19 8.25 11.51
CA SER A 111 6.90 9.48 12.26
C SER A 111 5.43 9.51 12.59
#